data_AF-A0A356WRU3-F1
#
_entry.id   AF-A0A356WRU3-F1
#
_cell.length_a   1.000
_cell.length_b   1.000
_cell.length_c   1.000
_cell.angle_alpha   90.00
_cell.angle_beta   90.00
_cell.angle_gamma   90.00
#
_symmetry.space_group_name_H-M   'P 1'
#
loop_
_entity.id
_entity.type
_entity.pdbx_description
1 polymer ?
#
loop_
_entity_poly.entity_id
_entity_poly.type
_entity_poly.pdbx_seq_one_letter_code
_entity_poly.pdbx_strand_id
1 'polypeptide(L)' 'MQYKIYPPEKLEARIELPASKSISNRVLILNALSLNTNPVENLSDCEDTQVII' A
#
# COMPACT_ATOMS: atom_id res chain seq x y z
N MET A 1 -6.31 -2.81 20.06
CA MET A 1 -5.19 -3.66 20.52
C MET A 1 -4.18 -2.82 21.28
N GLN A 2 -3.51 -3.38 22.29
CA GLN A 2 -2.34 -2.76 22.90
C GLN A 2 -1.12 -3.64 22.60
N TYR A 3 -0.08 -3.05 22.00
CA TYR A 3 1.17 -3.74 21.72
C TYR A 3 2.20 -3.44 22.81
N LYS A 4 2.89 -4.48 23.29
CA LYS A 4 4.12 -4.36 24.08
C LYS A 4 5.28 -4.77 23.18
N ILE A 5 6.25 -3.88 23.01
CA ILE A 5 7.39 -4.07 22.10
C ILE A 5 8.67 -3.99 22.93
N TYR A 6 9.59 -4.91 22.68
CA TYR A 6 10.91 -4.96 23.32
C TYR A 6 11.99 -4.91 22.23
N PRO A 7 13.09 -4.15 22.41
CA PRO A 7 14.10 -4.01 21.39
C PRO A 7 14.90 -5.31 21.20
N PRO A 8 15.26 -5.69 19.96
CA PRO A 8 16.26 -6.72 19.73
C PRO A 8 17.67 -6.15 19.99
N GLU A 9 18.66 -7.02 20.27
CA GLU A 9 20.06 -6.60 20.38
C GLU A 9 20.65 -6.10 19.05
N LYS A 10 20.19 -6.67 17.92
CA LYS A 10 20.53 -6.26 16.56
C LYS A 10 19.36 -6.57 15.63
N LEU A 11 19.10 -5.72 14.64
CA LEU A 11 18.09 -5.95 13.61
C LEU A 11 18.74 -5.95 12.22
N GLU A 12 18.80 -7.12 11.60
CA GLU A 12 19.20 -7.28 10.20
C GLU A 12 18.08 -8.03 9.47
N ALA A 13 17.40 -7.35 8.56
CA ALA A 13 16.32 -7.92 7.78
C ALA A 13 16.32 -7.36 6.36
N ARG A 14 15.92 -8.20 5.41
CA ARG A 14 15.54 -7.79 4.07
C ARG A 14 14.08 -8.18 3.90
N ILE A 15 13.21 -7.20 3.79
CA ILE A 15 11.78 -7.39 3.63
C ILE A 15 11.28 -6.63 2.42
N GLU A 16 10.22 -7.13 1.82
CA GLU A 16 9.44 -6.36 0.87
C GLU A 16 8.45 -5.50 1.65
N LEU A 17 8.48 -4.20 1.39
CA LEU A 17 7.54 -3.28 2.01
C LEU A 17 6.23 -3.28 1.23
N PRO A 18 5.09 -3.06 1.89
CA PRO A 18 3.82 -2.85 1.21
C PRO A 18 3.90 -1.69 0.22
N ALA A 19 3.05 -1.74 -0.81
CA ALA A 19 2.90 -0.66 -1.77
C ALA A 19 2.44 0.65 -1.10
N SER A 20 2.85 1.77 -1.69
CA SER A 20 2.57 3.10 -1.16
C SER A 20 1.10 3.48 -1.33
N LYS A 21 0.41 3.66 -0.20
CA LYS A 21 -0.99 4.14 -0.15
C LYS A 21 -1.24 5.36 -1.03
N SER A 22 -0.44 6.42 -0.88
CA SER A 22 -0.67 7.66 -1.62
C SER A 22 -0.37 7.54 -3.12
N ILE A 23 0.49 6.60 -3.53
CA ILE A 23 0.70 6.33 -4.96
C ILE A 23 -0.48 5.52 -5.49
N SER A 24 -0.86 4.43 -4.82
CA SER A 24 -2.01 3.59 -5.22
C SER A 24 -3.28 4.41 -5.40
N ASN A 25 -3.61 5.26 -4.42
CA ASN A 25 -4.81 6.10 -4.48
C ASN A 25 -4.77 7.08 -5.66
N ARG A 26 -3.62 7.71 -5.93
CA ARG A 26 -3.48 8.64 -7.06
C ARG A 26 -3.56 7.94 -8.40
N VAL A 27 -2.90 6.79 -8.54
CA VAL A 27 -2.91 6.03 -9.79
C VAL A 27 -4.30 5.48 -10.09
N LEU A 28 -5.05 5.00 -9.09
CA LEU A 28 -6.45 4.56 -9.27
C LEU A 28 -7.34 5.71 -9.78
N ILE A 29 -7.26 6.89 -9.18
CA ILE A 29 -8.00 8.09 -9.62
C ILE A 29 -7.62 8.45 -11.06
N LEU A 30 -6.32 8.50 -11.37
CA LEU A 30 -5.85 8.82 -12.72
C LEU A 30 -6.29 7.76 -13.75
N ASN A 31 -6.27 6.48 -13.38
CA ASN A 31 -6.71 5.38 -14.25
C ASN A 31 -8.18 5.58 -14.64
N ALA A 32 -9.05 5.80 -13.64
CA ALA A 32 -10.47 6.07 -13.86
C ALA A 32 -10.71 7.32 -14.72
N LEU A 33 -10.03 8.43 -14.42
CA LEU A 33 -10.15 9.68 -15.19
C LEU A 33 -9.66 9.56 -16.63
N SER A 34 -8.67 8.69 -16.87
CA SER A 34 -8.13 8.44 -18.21
C SER A 34 -9.00 7.49 -19.05
N LEU A 35 -10.08 6.94 -18.48
CA LEU A 35 -10.91 5.90 -19.09
C LEU A 35 -10.11 4.66 -19.52
N ASN A 36 -8.96 4.44 -18.89
CA ASN A 36 -8.12 3.29 -19.15
C ASN A 36 -8.69 2.07 -18.41
N THR A 37 -8.85 0.97 -19.13
CA THR A 37 -9.44 -0.27 -18.62
C THR A 37 -8.40 -1.28 -18.16
N ASN A 38 -7.11 -0.98 -18.34
CA ASN A 38 -6.03 -1.83 -17.86
C ASN A 38 -6.00 -1.80 -16.32
N PRO A 39 -5.86 -2.97 -15.66
CA PRO A 39 -5.77 -3.04 -14.22
C PRO A 39 -4.47 -2.40 -13.71
N VAL A 40 -4.54 -1.74 -12.54
CA VAL A 40 -3.37 -1.22 -11.84
C VAL A 40 -2.82 -2.31 -10.93
N GLU A 41 -1.53 -2.60 -11.04
CA GLU A 41 -0.85 -3.58 -10.21
C GLU A 41 -0.11 -2.93 -9.03
N ASN A 42 0.33 -3.75 -8.08
CA ASN A 42 1.07 -3.31 -6.89
C ASN A 42 0.34 -2.20 -6.10
N LEU A 43 -0.97 -2.39 -5.90
CA LEU A 43 -1.80 -1.52 -5.09
C LEU A 43 -1.58 -1.81 -3.60
N SER A 44 -1.70 -0.78 -2.77
CA SER A 44 -1.64 -0.89 -1.32
C SER A 44 -2.85 -1.69 -0.82
N ASP A 45 -2.61 -2.76 -0.07
CA ASP A 45 -3.67 -3.55 0.57
C ASP A 45 -4.04 -2.95 1.94
N CYS A 46 -4.58 -1.73 1.91
CA CYS A 46 -5.07 -1.06 3.10
C CYS A 46 -6.51 -0.59 2.91
N GLU A 47 -7.26 -0.45 4.00
CA GLU A 47 -8.68 -0.06 3.98
C GLU A 47 -8.91 1.24 3.19
N ASP A 48 -8.01 2.22 3.33
CA ASP A 48 -8.04 3.50 2.60
C ASP A 48 -7.96 3.34 1.06
N THR A 49 -7.28 2.31 0.56
CA THR A 49 -7.15 2.05 -0.88
C THR A 49 -8.30 1.17 -1.37
N GLN A 50 -8.79 0.24 -0.55
CA GLN A 50 -9.93 -0.64 -0.89
C GLN A 50 -11.23 0.14 -1.16
N VAL A 51 -11.42 1.30 -0.54
CA VAL A 51 -12.60 2.16 -0.81
C VAL A 51 -12.50 2.98 -2.11
N ILE A 52 -11.34 2.98 -2.77
CA ILE A 52 -11.12 3.69 -4.05
C ILE A 52 -11.27 2.75 -5.25
N ILE A 53 -10.96 1.46 -5.07
CA ILE A 53 -11.18 0.40 -6.06
C ILE A 53 -12.68 0.20 -6.27
#